data_AF-A0A925UL62-F1
#
_entry.id   AF-A0A925UL62-F1
#
_cell.length_a   1.000
_cell.length_b   1.000
_cell.length_c   1.000
_cell.angle_alpha   90.00
_cell.angle_beta   90.00
_cell.angle_gamma   90.00
#
_symmetry.space_group_name_H-M   'P 1'
#
loop_
_entity.id
_entity.type
_entity.pdbx_description
1 polymer ?
#
loop_
_entity_poly.entity_id
_entity_poly.type
_entity_poly.pdbx_seq_one_letter_code
_entity_poly.pdbx_strand_id
1 'polypeptide(L)'
;RAHTEAAAGAEAETGIPAAFMVAQAAHESGWGRREIRNADGTSAHNLFGIKAGASWTGKVTQVMTTEVIDGQPRKVMAKFRAYASYDESFRDYAKLMKNNPRYAKVVAAGNDAQGFAQGLQRAGYATDPAYADKLTRVINTTLRMQRASLQSPQSIA
;
A
#
# COMPACT_ATOMS: atom_id res chain seq x y z
N ARG A 1 13.57 4.07 -8.52
CA ARG A 1 14.16 2.72 -8.79
C ARG A 1 14.13 1.79 -7.57
N ALA A 2 14.13 2.28 -6.32
CA ALA A 2 14.39 1.47 -5.12
C ALA A 2 13.30 0.46 -4.65
N HIS A 3 12.18 0.27 -5.35
CA HIS A 3 11.12 -0.68 -4.95
C HIS A 3 10.64 -1.61 -6.07
N THR A 4 11.24 -1.51 -7.27
CA THR A 4 10.73 -2.16 -8.47
C THR A 4 10.87 -3.69 -8.40
N GLU A 5 11.95 -4.20 -7.81
CA GLU A 5 12.19 -5.64 -7.64
C GLU A 5 11.28 -6.26 -6.60
N ALA A 6 11.10 -5.60 -5.45
CA ALA A 6 10.18 -6.07 -4.41
C ALA A 6 8.72 -6.08 -4.89
N ALA A 7 8.31 -5.05 -5.63
CA ALA A 7 6.99 -5.00 -6.24
C ALA A 7 6.80 -6.10 -7.30
N ALA A 8 7.83 -6.39 -8.11
CA ALA A 8 7.79 -7.49 -9.08
C ALA A 8 7.71 -8.87 -8.40
N GLY A 9 8.45 -9.08 -7.31
CA GLY A 9 8.33 -10.30 -6.51
C GLY A 9 6.94 -10.48 -5.91
N ALA A 10 6.36 -9.41 -5.36
CA ALA A 10 4.99 -9.42 -4.84
C ALA A 10 3.96 -9.68 -5.96
N GLU A 11 4.19 -9.18 -7.16
CA GLU A 11 3.34 -9.45 -8.33
C GLU A 11 3.38 -10.93 -8.70
N ALA A 12 4.56 -11.53 -8.78
CA ALA A 12 4.69 -12.97 -9.05
C ALA A 12 3.99 -13.83 -7.99
N GLU A 13 4.00 -13.41 -6.72
CA GLU A 13 3.37 -14.16 -5.64
C GLU A 13 1.84 -14.05 -5.59
N THR A 14 1.28 -12.91 -5.99
CA THR A 14 -0.13 -12.56 -5.80
C THR A 14 -0.94 -12.44 -7.08
N GLY A 15 -0.29 -12.20 -8.22
CA GLY A 15 -0.94 -11.79 -9.46
C GLY A 15 -1.44 -10.34 -9.47
N ILE A 16 -1.20 -9.56 -8.42
CA ILE A 16 -1.51 -8.12 -8.39
C ILE A 16 -0.39 -7.37 -9.14
N PRO A 17 -0.69 -6.55 -10.16
CA PRO A 17 0.34 -5.80 -10.89
C PRO A 17 1.20 -4.94 -9.96
N ALA A 18 2.53 -4.96 -10.15
CA ALA A 18 3.47 -4.16 -9.37
C ALA A 18 3.10 -2.66 -9.36
N ALA A 19 2.60 -2.16 -10.49
CA ALA A 19 2.14 -0.78 -10.62
C ALA A 19 1.00 -0.42 -9.65
N PHE A 20 0.11 -1.38 -9.32
CA PHE A 20 -1.00 -1.15 -8.40
C PHE A 20 -0.48 -1.04 -6.97
N MET A 21 0.45 -1.92 -6.58
CA MET A 21 1.09 -1.87 -5.27
C MET A 21 1.93 -0.61 -5.08
N VAL A 22 2.68 -0.19 -6.11
CA VAL A 22 3.42 1.08 -6.10
C VAL A 22 2.48 2.27 -5.99
N ALA A 23 1.37 2.27 -6.74
CA ALA A 23 0.36 3.32 -6.64
C ALA A 23 -0.29 3.38 -5.25
N GLN A 24 -0.58 2.23 -4.64
CA GLN A 24 -1.10 2.18 -3.28
C GLN A 24 -0.07 2.69 -2.27
N ALA A 25 1.18 2.21 -2.32
CA ALA A 25 2.26 2.73 -1.47
C ALA A 25 2.43 4.25 -1.61
N ALA A 26 2.34 4.79 -2.83
CA ALA A 26 2.37 6.23 -3.08
C ALA A 26 1.16 6.96 -2.49
N HIS A 27 -0.03 6.37 -2.58
CA HIS A 27 -1.24 6.91 -1.97
C HIS A 27 -1.12 6.97 -0.43
N GLU A 28 -0.74 5.85 0.19
CA GLU A 28 -0.65 5.70 1.65
C GLU A 28 0.46 6.58 2.24
N SER A 29 1.63 6.65 1.60
CA SER A 29 2.78 7.44 2.08
C SER A 29 2.79 8.90 1.61
N GLY A 30 1.82 9.32 0.79
CA GLY A 30 1.84 10.62 0.13
C GLY A 30 3.10 10.83 -0.72
N TRP A 31 3.43 9.85 -1.56
CA TRP A 31 4.65 9.78 -2.37
C TRP A 31 5.93 9.81 -1.51
N GLY A 32 5.96 9.05 -0.42
CA GLY A 32 7.08 8.95 0.51
C GLY A 32 7.25 10.14 1.45
N ARG A 33 6.38 11.17 1.36
CA ARG A 33 6.49 12.39 2.19
C ARG A 33 5.98 12.20 3.61
N ARG A 34 5.16 11.17 3.84
CA ARG A 34 4.44 10.91 5.10
C ARG A 34 4.61 9.46 5.54
N GLU A 35 5.86 9.00 5.54
CA GLU A 35 6.16 7.67 6.05
C GLU A 35 5.85 7.56 7.54
N ILE A 36 5.42 6.36 7.94
CA ILE A 36 5.34 5.99 9.34
C ILE A 36 6.77 5.93 9.88
N ARG A 37 7.01 6.65 10.99
CA ARG A 37 8.31 6.69 11.66
C ARG A 37 8.28 5.94 12.99
N ASN A 38 9.43 5.43 13.37
CA ASN A 38 9.71 4.93 14.71
C ASN A 38 9.85 6.11 15.68
N ALA A 39 9.86 5.81 16.98
CA ALA A 39 10.00 6.84 18.03
C ALA A 39 11.33 7.62 17.94
N ASP A 40 12.37 7.00 17.40
CA ASP A 40 13.69 7.62 17.15
C ASP A 40 13.75 8.45 15.85
N GLY A 41 12.63 8.59 15.14
CA GLY A 41 12.52 9.34 13.89
C GLY A 41 12.95 8.57 12.63
N THR A 42 13.48 7.35 12.77
CA THR A 42 13.81 6.49 11.61
C THR A 42 12.55 6.00 10.91
N SER A 43 12.66 5.57 9.65
CA SER A 43 11.52 5.00 8.92
C SER A 43 11.13 3.64 9.52
N ALA A 44 9.82 3.41 9.69
CA ALA A 44 9.31 2.07 9.99
C ALA A 44 9.24 1.19 8.72
N HIS A 45 9.56 1.75 7.56
CA HIS A 45 9.48 1.13 6.24
C HIS A 45 8.08 0.58 5.89
N ASN A 46 7.03 0.98 6.61
CA ASN A 46 5.66 0.50 6.38
C ASN A 46 4.96 1.36 5.34
N LEU A 47 5.19 1.04 4.07
CA LEU A 47 4.65 1.79 2.92
C LEU A 47 3.13 1.70 2.79
N PHE A 48 2.53 0.66 3.34
CA PHE A 48 1.13 0.30 3.12
C PHE A 48 0.23 0.66 4.31
N GLY A 49 0.79 1.21 5.40
CA GLY A 49 0.03 1.54 6.60
C GLY A 49 -0.58 0.31 7.30
N ILE A 50 0.06 -0.86 7.21
CA ILE A 50 -0.50 -2.10 7.77
C ILE A 50 -0.46 -2.03 9.30
N LYS A 51 -1.64 -2.08 9.93
CA LYS A 51 -1.77 -2.14 11.39
C LYS A 51 -1.22 -3.47 11.94
N ALA A 52 -0.61 -3.41 13.12
CA ALA A 52 -0.17 -4.58 13.87
C ALA A 52 -1.37 -5.16 14.64
N GLY A 53 -2.02 -6.17 14.05
CA GLY A 53 -3.09 -6.94 14.69
C GLY A 53 -2.56 -8.00 15.66
N ALA A 54 -3.47 -8.72 16.32
CA ALA A 54 -3.12 -9.72 17.35
C ALA A 54 -2.20 -10.85 16.86
N SER A 55 -2.26 -11.19 15.57
CA SER A 55 -1.41 -12.22 14.96
C SER A 55 -0.02 -11.73 14.54
N TRP A 56 0.28 -10.44 14.69
CA TRP A 56 1.56 -9.88 14.31
C TRP A 56 2.57 -10.00 15.45
N THR A 57 3.68 -10.69 15.19
CA THR A 57 4.76 -10.93 16.17
C THR A 57 6.06 -10.20 15.83
N GLY A 58 6.10 -9.47 14.72
CA GLY A 58 7.26 -8.69 14.29
C GLY A 58 7.38 -7.35 15.00
N LYS A 59 8.29 -6.50 14.51
CA LYS A 59 8.49 -5.14 15.05
C LYS A 59 7.21 -4.30 14.92
N VAL A 60 6.98 -3.44 15.90
CA VAL A 60 5.81 -2.56 15.97
C VAL A 60 6.27 -1.15 16.26
N THR A 61 5.64 -0.18 15.62
CA THR A 61 5.71 1.25 16.00
C THR A 61 4.33 1.75 16.40
N GLN A 62 4.28 2.74 17.28
CA GLN A 62 3.05 3.40 17.73
C GLN A 62 3.03 4.82 17.21
N VAL A 63 1.94 5.22 16.58
CA VAL A 63 1.83 6.53 15.94
C VAL A 63 0.47 7.13 16.24
N MET A 64 0.44 8.43 16.48
CA MET A 64 -0.80 9.17 16.59
C MET A 64 -1.43 9.33 15.21
N THR A 65 -2.61 8.76 15.01
CA THR A 65 -3.34 8.82 13.74
C THR A 65 -4.68 9.50 13.92
N THR A 66 -5.32 9.89 12.82
CA THR A 66 -6.71 10.37 12.82
C THR A 66 -7.55 9.28 12.17
N GLU A 67 -8.47 8.68 12.93
CA GLU A 67 -9.39 7.65 12.45
C GLU A 67 -10.82 8.18 12.47
N VAL A 68 -11.63 7.79 11.50
CA VAL A 68 -13.07 8.08 11.49
C VAL A 68 -13.79 6.98 12.28
N ILE A 69 -14.31 7.33 13.45
CA ILE A 69 -15.03 6.43 14.36
C ILE A 69 -16.43 7.02 14.56
N ASP A 70 -17.46 6.26 14.21
CA ASP A 70 -18.86 6.71 14.21
C ASP A 70 -19.10 7.97 13.36
N GLY A 71 -18.41 8.07 12.22
CA GLY A 71 -18.50 9.22 11.32
C GLY A 71 -17.72 10.46 11.78
N GLN A 72 -17.04 10.41 12.92
CA GLN A 72 -16.30 11.54 13.48
C GLN A 72 -14.78 11.28 13.48
N PRO A 73 -13.94 12.23 13.04
CA PRO A 73 -12.49 12.10 13.12
C PRO A 73 -12.02 12.17 14.57
N ARG A 74 -11.25 11.18 15.02
CA ARG A 74 -10.66 11.10 16.37
C ARG A 74 -9.17 10.82 16.29
N LYS A 75 -8.37 11.48 17.14
CA LYS A 75 -6.95 11.12 17.28
C LYS A 75 -6.80 9.88 18.13
N VAL A 76 -6.15 8.84 17.60
CA VAL A 76 -5.99 7.54 18.28
C VAL A 76 -4.57 7.01 18.11
N MET A 77 -4.02 6.46 19.19
CA MET A 77 -2.72 5.79 19.14
C MET A 77 -2.93 4.45 18.46
N ALA A 78 -2.36 4.29 17.27
CA ALA A 78 -2.47 3.07 16.48
C ALA A 78 -1.11 2.36 16.42
N LYS A 79 -1.15 1.03 16.49
CA LYS A 79 0.01 0.16 16.32
C LYS A 79 0.15 -0.22 14.86
N PHE A 80 1.30 0.03 14.27
CA PHE A 80 1.63 -0.35 12.91
C PHE A 80 2.78 -1.35 12.91
N ARG A 81 2.77 -2.24 11.91
CA ARG A 81 3.93 -3.09 11.64
C ARG A 81 5.12 -2.20 11.30
N ALA A 82 6.31 -2.62 11.71
CA ALA A 82 7.57 -2.00 11.30
C ALA A 82 8.46 -3.06 10.67
N TYR A 83 9.23 -2.67 9.66
CA TYR A 83 10.02 -3.56 8.82
C TYR A 83 11.49 -3.12 8.78
N ALA A 84 12.38 -4.05 8.51
CA ALA A 84 13.81 -3.74 8.35
C ALA A 84 14.10 -3.04 7.01
N SER A 85 13.24 -3.24 6.01
CA SER A 85 13.37 -2.65 4.68
C SER A 85 12.01 -2.51 3.98
N TYR A 86 11.98 -1.73 2.90
CA TYR A 86 10.79 -1.65 2.05
C TYR A 86 10.47 -2.98 1.37
N ASP A 87 11.46 -3.81 1.06
CA ASP A 87 11.26 -5.12 0.45
C ASP A 87 10.49 -6.06 1.40
N GLU A 88 10.79 -6.01 2.70
CA GLU A 88 10.01 -6.71 3.71
C GLU A 88 8.55 -6.21 3.77
N SER A 89 8.34 -4.90 3.60
CA SER A 89 6.99 -4.33 3.56
C SER A 89 6.18 -4.83 2.36
N PHE A 90 6.76 -4.89 1.17
CA PHE A 90 6.12 -5.47 -0.02
C PHE A 90 5.83 -6.96 0.15
N ARG A 91 6.77 -7.74 0.68
CA ARG A 91 6.58 -9.17 0.94
C ARG A 91 5.48 -9.44 1.96
N ASP A 92 5.43 -8.67 3.05
CA ASP A 92 4.38 -8.81 4.06
C ASP A 92 3.02 -8.38 3.52
N TYR A 93 2.96 -7.32 2.71
CA TYR A 93 1.76 -6.92 1.99
C TYR A 93 1.26 -8.02 1.04
N ALA A 94 2.16 -8.62 0.25
CA ALA A 94 1.83 -9.73 -0.66
C ALA A 94 1.24 -10.92 0.10
N LYS A 95 1.89 -11.33 1.20
CA LYS A 95 1.40 -12.39 2.09
C LYS A 95 0.03 -12.06 2.68
N LEU A 96 -0.18 -10.82 3.13
CA LEU A 96 -1.47 -10.36 3.66
C LEU A 96 -2.57 -10.50 2.61
N MET A 97 -2.33 -10.02 1.39
CA MET A 97 -3.31 -10.07 0.30
C MET A 97 -3.61 -11.51 -0.12
N LYS A 98 -2.60 -12.36 -0.20
CA LYS A 98 -2.74 -13.76 -0.62
C LYS A 98 -3.40 -14.64 0.42
N ASN A 99 -3.02 -14.51 1.68
CA ASN A 99 -3.33 -15.50 2.71
C ASN A 99 -4.54 -15.12 3.57
N ASN A 100 -5.00 -13.87 3.54
CA ASN A 100 -6.17 -13.46 4.30
C ASN A 100 -7.44 -13.57 3.43
N PRO A 101 -8.40 -14.46 3.76
CA PRO A 101 -9.63 -14.64 2.97
C PRO A 101 -10.42 -13.35 2.75
N ARG A 102 -10.29 -12.39 3.66
CA ARG A 102 -10.83 -11.03 3.55
C ARG A 102 -10.47 -10.34 2.23
N TYR A 103 -9.28 -10.62 1.69
CA TYR A 103 -8.75 -10.00 0.48
C TYR A 103 -8.83 -10.89 -0.78
N ALA A 104 -9.43 -12.09 -0.70
CA ALA A 104 -9.51 -13.01 -1.84
C ALA A 104 -10.15 -12.36 -3.09
N LYS A 105 -11.23 -11.60 -2.92
CA LYS A 105 -11.88 -10.86 -4.01
C LYS A 105 -11.03 -9.69 -4.54
N VAL A 106 -10.16 -9.12 -3.70
CA VAL A 106 -9.23 -8.06 -4.09
C VAL A 106 -8.18 -8.62 -5.04
N VAL A 107 -7.57 -9.75 -4.66
CA VAL A 107 -6.58 -10.45 -5.48
C VAL A 107 -7.19 -10.87 -6.82
N ALA A 108 -8.40 -11.44 -6.81
CA ALA A 108 -9.10 -11.83 -8.05
C ALA A 108 -9.39 -10.64 -8.99
N ALA A 109 -9.57 -9.44 -8.43
CA ALA A 109 -9.77 -8.21 -9.18
C ALA A 109 -8.45 -7.48 -9.53
N GLY A 110 -7.29 -8.10 -9.31
CA GLY A 110 -5.97 -7.46 -9.43
C GLY A 110 -5.68 -6.83 -10.80
N ASN A 111 -6.38 -7.23 -11.87
CA ASN A 111 -6.20 -6.68 -13.21
C ASN A 111 -7.16 -5.53 -13.57
N ASP A 112 -8.05 -5.16 -12.66
CA ASP A 112 -8.96 -4.01 -12.80
C ASP A 112 -8.70 -3.00 -11.67
N ALA A 113 -8.22 -1.81 -12.03
CA ALA A 113 -7.88 -0.76 -11.07
C ALA A 113 -9.07 -0.33 -10.21
N GLN A 114 -10.29 -0.33 -10.77
CA GLN A 114 -11.48 0.03 -10.03
C GLN A 114 -11.93 -1.13 -9.13
N GLY A 115 -12.02 -2.35 -9.67
CA GLY A 115 -12.37 -3.54 -8.91
C GLY A 115 -11.42 -3.82 -7.75
N PHE A 116 -10.10 -3.64 -7.95
CA PHE A 116 -9.08 -3.74 -6.91
C PHE A 116 -9.33 -2.75 -5.77
N ALA A 117 -9.47 -1.46 -6.10
CA ALA A 117 -9.65 -0.40 -5.10
C ALA A 117 -10.98 -0.52 -4.34
N GLN A 118 -12.08 -0.83 -5.05
CA GLN A 118 -13.38 -1.12 -4.45
C GLN A 118 -13.35 -2.39 -3.59
N GLY A 119 -12.57 -3.39 -4.00
CA GLY A 119 -12.32 -4.60 -3.23
C GLY A 119 -11.66 -4.26 -1.89
N LEU A 120 -10.58 -3.47 -1.89
CA LEU A 120 -9.91 -3.02 -0.67
C LEU A 120 -10.84 -2.23 0.25
N GLN A 121 -11.63 -1.30 -0.29
CA GLN A 121 -12.57 -0.52 0.51
C GLN A 121 -13.67 -1.40 1.12
N ARG A 122 -14.29 -2.30 0.35
CA ARG A 122 -15.29 -3.24 0.86
C ARG A 122 -14.72 -4.22 1.87
N ALA A 123 -13.48 -4.63 1.67
CA ALA A 123 -12.76 -5.43 2.63
C ALA A 123 -12.55 -4.63 3.92
N GLY A 124 -12.52 -3.30 3.90
CA GLY A 124 -12.29 -2.43 5.06
C GLY A 124 -10.81 -2.14 5.30
N TYR A 125 -10.02 -2.09 4.22
CA TYR A 125 -8.60 -1.75 4.27
C TYR A 125 -8.39 -0.35 4.86
N ALA A 126 -9.24 0.62 4.46
CA ALA A 126 -9.28 1.98 4.97
C ALA A 126 -10.71 2.35 5.39
N THR A 127 -10.82 3.30 6.33
CA THR A 127 -12.11 3.83 6.82
C THR A 127 -12.59 5.06 6.05
N ASP A 128 -11.75 5.63 5.17
CA ASP A 128 -12.13 6.75 4.32
C ASP A 128 -13.20 6.31 3.29
N PRO A 129 -14.40 6.94 3.28
CA PRO A 129 -15.45 6.58 2.33
C PRO A 129 -15.08 6.85 0.87
N ALA A 130 -14.10 7.72 0.60
CA ALA A 130 -13.61 8.03 -0.74
C ALA A 130 -12.33 7.25 -1.12
N TYR A 131 -11.96 6.23 -0.34
CA TYR A 131 -10.70 5.49 -0.53
C TYR A 131 -10.56 4.91 -1.94
N ALA A 132 -11.56 4.16 -2.40
CA ALA A 132 -11.48 3.47 -3.69
C ALA A 132 -11.28 4.48 -4.83
N ASP A 133 -12.07 5.55 -4.84
CA ASP A 133 -11.98 6.59 -5.88
C ASP A 133 -10.60 7.27 -5.90
N LYS A 134 -10.05 7.57 -4.72
CA LYS A 134 -8.71 8.16 -4.61
C LYS A 134 -7.65 7.19 -5.12
N LEU A 135 -7.70 5.93 -4.69
CA LEU A 135 -6.72 4.93 -5.08
C LEU A 135 -6.79 4.62 -6.58
N THR A 136 -7.98 4.46 -7.17
CA THR A 136 -8.14 4.25 -8.61
C THR A 136 -7.52 5.39 -9.42
N ARG A 137 -7.69 6.66 -8.99
CA ARG A 137 -7.03 7.81 -9.65
C ARG A 137 -5.52 7.73 -9.58
N VAL A 138 -4.96 7.32 -8.46
CA VAL A 138 -3.49 7.17 -8.31
C VAL A 138 -2.99 6.03 -9.19
N ILE A 139 -3.66 4.87 -9.20
CA ILE A 139 -3.30 3.73 -10.06
C ILE A 139 -3.28 4.15 -11.53
N ASN A 140 -4.33 4.80 -12.02
CA ASN A 140 -4.41 5.25 -13.41
C ASN A 140 -3.33 6.29 -13.75
N THR A 141 -2.92 7.10 -12.77
CA THR A 141 -1.82 8.06 -12.96
C THR A 141 -0.48 7.33 -13.06
N THR A 142 -0.21 6.39 -12.16
CA THR A 142 1.00 5.55 -12.19
C THR A 142 1.12 4.77 -13.49
N LEU A 143 0.03 4.16 -13.97
CA LEU A 143 0.02 3.42 -15.24
C LEU A 143 0.33 4.33 -16.44
N ARG A 144 -0.23 5.55 -16.46
CA ARG A 144 0.07 6.54 -17.52
C ARG A 144 1.55 6.95 -17.49
N MET A 145 2.11 7.20 -16.31
CA MET A 145 3.53 7.52 -16.16
C MET A 145 4.44 6.38 -16.62
N GLN A 146 4.09 5.13 -16.25
CA GLN A 146 4.84 3.96 -16.69
C GLN A 146 4.82 3.81 -18.21
N ARG A 147 3.66 3.96 -18.85
CA ARG A 147 3.54 3.93 -20.33
C ARG A 147 4.38 5.03 -20.99
N ALA A 148 4.33 6.26 -20.48
CA ALA A 148 5.13 7.37 -20.99
C ALA A 148 6.64 7.12 -20.86
N SER A 149 7.07 6.52 -19.75
CA SER A 149 8.49 6.16 -19.53
C SER A 149 8.99 5.06 -20.46
N LEU A 150 8.11 4.15 -20.90
CA LEU A 150 8.43 3.10 -21.87
C LEU A 150 8.41 3.61 -23.32
N GLN A 151 7.69 4.71 -23.59
CA GLN A 151 7.54 5.31 -24.92
C GLN A 151 8.53 6.45 -25.20
N SER A 152 9.27 6.91 -24.19
CA SER A 152 10.34 7.88 -24.38
C SER A 152 11.53 7.17 -25.04
N PRO A 153 11.90 7.51 -26.30
CA PRO A 153 13.18 7.06 -26.84
C PRO A 153 14.26 7.57 -25.90
N GLN A 154 15.24 6.74 -25.56
CA GLN A 154 16.45 7.26 -24.95
C GLN A 154 17.04 8.27 -25.94
N SER A 155 16.93 9.56 -25.61
CA SER A 155 17.58 10.59 -26.39
C SER A 155 19.08 10.35 -26.27
N ILE A 156 19.64 9.90 -27.37
CA ILE A 156 21.07 9.81 -27.67
C ILE A 156 21.70 11.18 -27.40
N ALA A 157 22.60 11.23 -26.41
CA ALA A 157 23.80 12.09 -26.34
C ALA A 157 24.65 11.66 -25.13
#